data_AF-E7RXE5-F1
#
_entry.id   AF-E7RXE5-F1
#
_cell.length_a   1.000
_cell.length_b   1.000
_cell.length_c   1.000
_cell.angle_alpha   90.00
_cell.angle_beta   90.00
_cell.angle_gamma   90.00
#
_symmetry.space_group_name_H-M   'P 1'
#
loop_
_entity.id
_entity.type
_entity.pdbx_description
1 polymer ?
#
loop_
_entity_poly.entity_id
_entity_poly.type
_entity_poly.pdbx_seq_one_letter_code
_entity_poly.pdbx_strand_id
1 'polypeptide(L)'
;MPAITPPAPRLAALCLSLALLGTASVALAAPSAEGTAKAHTVRKAAFTKGKHTAGSTTGGKKAGQNKAAQASRSAQASTKPATTKARAGASRGHPAGKAARTQPVPKASSKAAATAAAATSTATAAGVTAAASGPQPVPGNYAEHLEVKAFVSEMAERHGFDRNALLALFAQVSPNARTLALMTPPPPPPPVPAPAGDATPAGTAPTTPPPAPKLPDWPTYRARFLQPVRIDGGLKFWEQHAGALERATQEHGVPAEIIVAIIGVETLYGRNTGKFPTIQALSTLAFDFPPRAAYFRKELEQFLLYCRENGLDPMAPRGSYAGAIGTPQFMPGSIRSYATDFDGDGRIDLVNSPVDAIGSVARFLAIHGWQKDRDLYYPVTLAENADPASLLARGPKPELSIAELRAAGISSPLSLPADQPLMLVDLPNGANPPSYVIGTGNFYAITRYNRSFFYAMAVTELAEVLHQRHAGTLGAPQLELPNQPTLPQKPPSP
;
A
#
# COMPACT_ATOMS: atom_id res chain seq x y z
N MET A 1 -59.68 -39.32 9.90
CA MET A 1 -59.14 -40.53 10.58
C MET A 1 -57.92 -41.01 9.83
N PRO A 2 -56.97 -41.72 10.47
CA PRO A 2 -56.72 -41.81 11.92
C PRO A 2 -55.46 -41.01 12.33
N ALA A 3 -55.11 -41.02 13.61
CA ALA A 3 -53.81 -40.58 14.11
C ALA A 3 -53.02 -41.78 14.66
N ILE A 4 -51.69 -41.75 14.59
CA ILE A 4 -50.81 -42.72 15.27
C ILE A 4 -49.66 -41.96 15.93
N THR A 5 -49.52 -42.14 17.25
CA THR A 5 -48.44 -41.63 18.09
C THR A 5 -47.27 -42.62 18.20
N PRO A 6 -46.05 -42.17 18.55
CA PRO A 6 -44.83 -43.00 18.49
C PRO A 6 -44.59 -43.86 19.75
N PRO A 7 -43.75 -44.89 19.65
CA PRO A 7 -43.22 -45.62 20.81
C PRO A 7 -41.76 -45.23 21.15
N ALA A 8 -41.49 -45.11 22.45
CA ALA A 8 -40.20 -45.40 23.09
C ALA A 8 -40.53 -46.19 24.37
N PRO A 9 -39.71 -47.17 24.80
CA PRO A 9 -38.80 -46.88 25.93
C PRO A 9 -37.53 -47.76 26.06
N ARG A 10 -36.57 -47.31 26.91
CA ARG A 10 -35.71 -48.01 27.93
C ARG A 10 -35.11 -49.42 27.60
N LEU A 11 -33.88 -49.78 27.98
CA LEU A 11 -33.23 -49.85 29.31
C LEU A 11 -31.68 -49.62 29.16
N ALA A 12 -30.91 -49.05 30.10
CA ALA A 12 -30.41 -49.52 31.43
C ALA A 12 -29.42 -50.72 31.36
N ALA A 13 -28.37 -50.91 32.19
CA ALA A 13 -27.59 -50.13 33.20
C ALA A 13 -26.21 -50.85 33.36
N LEU A 14 -25.25 -50.64 34.29
CA LEU A 14 -24.94 -49.86 35.53
C LEU A 14 -23.35 -49.73 35.54
N CYS A 15 -22.50 -49.17 36.43
CA CYS A 15 -22.39 -48.71 37.84
C CYS A 15 -21.63 -47.34 37.90
N LEU A 16 -21.35 -46.62 39.00
CA LEU A 16 -21.01 -46.85 40.44
C LEU A 16 -19.54 -47.28 40.68
N SER A 17 -18.74 -46.68 41.57
CA SER A 17 -18.91 -45.68 42.66
C SER A 17 -17.66 -44.77 42.76
N LEU A 18 -17.45 -43.78 43.66
CA LEU A 18 -18.09 -43.34 44.91
C LEU A 18 -17.84 -41.81 45.09
N ALA A 19 -18.51 -41.14 46.04
CA ALA A 19 -18.34 -39.71 46.35
C ALA A 19 -18.00 -39.47 47.83
N LEU A 20 -17.53 -38.26 48.19
CA LEU A 20 -17.86 -37.62 49.48
C LEU A 20 -17.74 -36.07 49.43
N LEU A 21 -18.23 -35.42 50.49
CA LEU A 21 -18.70 -34.02 50.52
C LEU A 21 -17.61 -32.93 50.62
N GLY A 22 -17.98 -31.71 50.23
CA GLY A 22 -17.31 -30.44 50.60
C GLY A 22 -18.18 -29.22 50.29
N THR A 23 -18.92 -28.69 51.27
CA THR A 23 -19.99 -27.69 51.05
C THR A 23 -19.59 -26.26 51.44
N ALA A 24 -19.83 -25.31 50.53
CA ALA A 24 -20.06 -23.89 50.84
C ALA A 24 -20.91 -23.23 49.74
N SER A 25 -21.58 -22.13 50.06
CA SER A 25 -22.38 -21.29 49.12
C SER A 25 -22.29 -19.82 49.53
N VAL A 26 -22.99 -18.91 48.84
CA VAL A 26 -23.00 -17.44 49.03
C VAL A 26 -21.77 -16.76 48.38
N ALA A 27 -21.85 -15.61 47.69
CA ALA A 27 -22.96 -14.68 47.46
C ALA A 27 -23.23 -14.36 45.97
N LEU A 28 -24.40 -13.77 45.70
CA LEU A 28 -24.74 -13.11 44.44
C LEU A 28 -24.31 -11.63 44.49
N ALA A 29 -23.61 -11.12 43.48
CA ALA A 29 -23.33 -9.68 43.33
C ALA A 29 -23.13 -9.28 41.86
N ALA A 30 -23.75 -8.17 41.46
CA ALA A 30 -23.59 -7.50 40.16
C ALA A 30 -24.12 -6.06 40.25
N PRO A 31 -23.76 -5.14 39.34
CA PRO A 31 -22.45 -4.98 38.69
C PRO A 31 -21.89 -3.57 38.89
N SER A 32 -20.59 -3.43 39.18
CA SER A 32 -19.92 -2.11 39.14
C SER A 32 -19.55 -1.75 37.70
N ALA A 33 -20.05 -0.61 37.23
CA ALA A 33 -19.74 -0.09 35.90
C ALA A 33 -18.46 0.76 35.93
N GLU A 34 -17.36 0.24 35.39
CA GLU A 34 -16.15 1.03 35.09
C GLU A 34 -15.64 0.71 33.68
N GLY A 35 -16.22 1.41 32.70
CA GLY A 35 -15.89 1.28 31.28
C GLY A 35 -14.55 1.90 30.92
N THR A 36 -13.45 1.27 31.33
CA THR A 36 -12.08 1.71 30.97
C THR A 36 -11.79 1.44 29.49
N ALA A 37 -12.25 2.35 28.62
CA ALA A 37 -11.90 2.38 27.21
C ALA A 37 -10.38 2.60 27.06
N LYS A 38 -9.62 1.51 26.88
CA LYS A 38 -8.18 1.59 26.61
C LYS A 38 -7.96 2.17 25.22
N ALA A 39 -7.63 3.46 25.15
CA ALA A 39 -7.11 4.08 23.94
C ALA A 39 -5.71 3.49 23.64
N HIS A 40 -5.62 2.60 22.65
CA HIS A 40 -4.36 2.06 22.17
C HIS A 40 -3.68 3.06 21.22
N THR A 41 -3.02 4.06 21.79
CA THR A 41 -2.17 4.99 21.02
C THR A 41 -0.90 4.30 20.55
N VAL A 42 -0.46 4.60 19.31
CA VAL A 42 0.82 4.15 18.73
C VAL A 42 1.97 4.48 19.68
N ARG A 43 2.64 3.46 20.24
CA ARG A 43 3.67 3.65 21.28
C ARG A 43 5.05 3.95 20.68
N LYS A 44 5.28 5.23 20.41
CA LYS A 44 6.57 5.81 20.04
C LYS A 44 7.69 5.41 21.01
N ALA A 45 8.84 4.98 20.47
CA ALA A 45 10.09 4.89 21.21
C ALA A 45 10.61 6.30 21.55
N ALA A 46 10.74 6.62 22.83
CA ALA A 46 11.21 7.93 23.29
C ALA A 46 12.58 7.81 23.99
N PHE A 47 13.61 8.42 23.41
CA PHE A 47 14.91 8.55 24.06
C PHE A 47 14.85 9.57 25.21
N THR A 48 15.17 9.13 26.43
CA THR A 48 15.28 9.99 27.60
C THR A 48 16.57 10.81 27.54
N LYS A 49 16.45 12.15 27.51
CA LYS A 49 17.61 13.05 27.51
C LYS A 49 18.24 13.15 28.91
N GLY A 50 19.56 13.00 28.99
CA GLY A 50 20.32 13.03 30.24
C GLY A 50 20.23 14.39 30.98
N LYS A 51 20.19 14.31 32.32
CA LYS A 51 20.02 15.45 33.23
C LYS A 51 21.37 16.11 33.54
N HIS A 52 21.71 17.21 32.88
CA HIS A 52 22.86 18.06 33.24
C HIS A 52 22.43 19.29 34.04
N THR A 53 23.23 19.61 35.05
CA THR A 53 23.02 20.70 36.01
C THR A 53 23.42 22.05 35.44
N ALA A 54 22.58 23.07 35.61
CA ALA A 54 22.91 24.44 35.24
C ALA A 54 23.85 25.10 36.26
N GLY A 55 25.01 25.58 35.80
CA GLY A 55 25.79 26.60 36.50
C GLY A 55 25.26 28.00 36.17
N SER A 56 25.24 28.90 37.15
CA SER A 56 24.63 30.24 37.02
C SER A 56 25.69 31.34 36.98
N THR A 57 25.58 32.26 36.02
CA THR A 57 25.94 33.67 36.24
C THR A 57 25.17 34.65 35.34
N THR A 58 24.82 35.79 35.93
CA THR A 58 24.57 37.14 35.37
C THR A 58 24.73 37.39 33.86
N GLY A 59 23.90 38.19 33.18
CA GLY A 59 22.77 39.03 33.65
C GLY A 59 22.62 40.30 32.77
N GLY A 60 21.49 41.02 32.88
CA GLY A 60 21.32 42.30 32.16
C GLY A 60 19.87 42.79 32.05
N LYS A 61 19.58 44.01 32.53
CA LYS A 61 18.26 44.66 32.37
C LYS A 61 18.16 45.38 31.02
N LYS A 62 16.97 45.37 30.41
CA LYS A 62 16.26 46.61 30.03
C LYS A 62 14.77 46.35 29.82
N ALA A 63 13.97 47.38 30.08
CA ALA A 63 12.52 47.37 29.91
C ALA A 63 12.11 48.25 28.72
N GLY A 64 10.95 47.96 28.13
CA GLY A 64 10.34 48.77 27.08
C GLY A 64 8.84 48.54 27.07
N GLN A 65 8.07 49.48 27.63
CA GLN A 65 6.61 49.48 27.56
C GLN A 65 6.14 50.26 26.35
N ASN A 66 5.13 49.73 25.64
CA ASN A 66 3.97 50.47 25.12
C ASN A 66 3.05 49.47 24.40
N LYS A 67 1.75 49.69 24.19
CA LYS A 67 0.63 50.36 24.88
C LYS A 67 -0.55 50.14 23.89
N ALA A 68 -1.78 50.06 24.39
CA ALA A 68 -2.92 49.61 23.58
C ALA A 68 -3.33 50.56 22.44
N ALA A 69 -4.00 50.00 21.43
CA ALA A 69 -5.00 50.67 20.60
C ALA A 69 -6.28 49.80 20.58
N GLN A 70 -7.44 50.43 20.42
CA GLN A 70 -8.77 49.81 20.56
C GLN A 70 -9.75 50.44 19.56
N ALA A 71 -10.88 49.76 19.31
CA ALA A 71 -12.06 50.26 18.57
C ALA A 71 -11.90 50.37 17.03
N SER A 72 -12.96 50.36 16.20
CA SER A 72 -14.33 49.80 16.31
C SER A 72 -15.08 49.97 14.98
N ARG A 73 -16.09 49.12 14.71
CA ARG A 73 -17.12 49.24 13.64
C ARG A 73 -16.53 49.11 12.21
N SER A 74 -17.29 48.79 11.16
CA SER A 74 -18.74 48.93 10.94
C SER A 74 -19.37 47.68 10.30
N ALA A 75 -20.70 47.61 10.33
CA ALA A 75 -21.49 46.57 9.65
C ALA A 75 -22.38 47.19 8.58
N GLN A 76 -22.71 46.43 7.54
CA GLN A 76 -23.96 46.60 6.78
C GLN A 76 -24.35 45.31 6.07
N ALA A 77 -25.65 45.08 5.96
CA ALA A 77 -26.26 43.96 5.25
C ALA A 77 -27.37 44.51 4.33
N SER A 78 -27.59 43.84 3.20
CA SER A 78 -28.57 44.25 2.17
C SER A 78 -29.43 43.05 1.79
N THR A 79 -30.73 43.25 1.56
CA THR A 79 -31.71 42.16 1.50
C THR A 79 -32.71 42.26 0.33
N LYS A 80 -32.91 41.13 -0.37
CA LYS A 80 -34.11 40.81 -1.18
C LYS A 80 -34.40 41.78 -2.36
N PRO A 81 -35.49 41.60 -3.16
CA PRO A 81 -36.56 40.60 -3.12
C PRO A 81 -36.61 39.65 -4.34
N ALA A 82 -37.60 38.75 -4.32
CA ALA A 82 -37.93 37.83 -5.41
C ALA A 82 -39.28 38.22 -6.06
N THR A 83 -39.54 37.71 -7.26
CA THR A 83 -40.85 37.81 -7.93
C THR A 83 -41.32 36.44 -8.43
N THR A 84 -42.63 36.26 -8.54
CA THR A 84 -43.28 35.00 -8.92
C THR A 84 -44.07 35.14 -10.21
N LYS A 85 -44.13 34.05 -11.00
CA LYS A 85 -45.26 33.76 -11.89
C LYS A 85 -45.28 32.28 -12.23
N ALA A 86 -46.49 31.73 -12.40
CA ALA A 86 -46.72 30.33 -12.71
C ALA A 86 -47.60 30.18 -13.97
N ARG A 87 -47.46 29.05 -14.66
CA ARG A 87 -48.56 28.46 -15.43
C ARG A 87 -48.40 26.94 -15.51
N ALA A 88 -49.51 26.23 -15.63
CA ALA A 88 -49.58 24.78 -15.53
C ALA A 88 -49.56 24.07 -16.90
N GLY A 89 -49.20 22.79 -16.89
CA GLY A 89 -49.36 21.85 -18.00
C GLY A 89 -49.30 20.41 -17.47
N ALA A 90 -50.32 19.61 -17.75
CA ALA A 90 -50.37 18.17 -17.45
C ALA A 90 -49.94 17.37 -18.72
N SER A 91 -49.81 16.03 -18.76
CA SER A 91 -50.30 14.98 -17.85
C SER A 91 -49.62 13.62 -18.12
N ARG A 92 -49.72 12.68 -17.16
CA ARG A 92 -49.65 11.19 -17.30
C ARG A 92 -48.31 10.56 -17.79
N GLY A 93 -47.85 9.43 -17.24
CA GLY A 93 -48.26 8.71 -16.03
C GLY A 93 -47.81 7.24 -15.97
N HIS A 94 -47.73 6.68 -14.75
CA HIS A 94 -47.52 5.25 -14.40
C HIS A 94 -46.16 4.60 -14.75
N PRO A 95 -45.76 3.50 -14.05
CA PRO A 95 -45.79 3.33 -12.59
C PRO A 95 -44.43 2.83 -12.03
N ALA A 96 -44.23 2.94 -10.71
CA ALA A 96 -42.96 2.54 -10.08
C ALA A 96 -42.74 1.01 -10.06
N GLY A 97 -41.64 0.55 -10.68
CA GLY A 97 -41.16 -0.83 -10.63
C GLY A 97 -40.33 -1.11 -9.37
N LYS A 98 -40.64 -2.24 -8.70
CA LYS A 98 -40.07 -2.72 -7.43
C LYS A 98 -38.54 -2.60 -7.31
N ALA A 99 -38.07 -2.25 -6.11
CA ALA A 99 -36.65 -2.25 -5.75
C ALA A 99 -35.97 -3.61 -5.96
N ALA A 100 -34.76 -3.60 -6.54
CA ALA A 100 -33.89 -4.76 -6.64
C ALA A 100 -33.15 -4.97 -5.32
N ARG A 101 -33.42 -6.08 -4.63
CA ARG A 101 -32.60 -6.52 -3.49
C ARG A 101 -31.22 -6.94 -3.98
N THR A 102 -30.17 -6.44 -3.36
CA THR A 102 -28.86 -7.09 -3.40
C THR A 102 -28.96 -8.48 -2.78
N GLN A 103 -28.54 -9.52 -3.51
CA GLN A 103 -28.41 -10.88 -3.00
C GLN A 103 -26.94 -11.19 -2.69
N PRO A 104 -26.64 -11.93 -1.62
CA PRO A 104 -25.27 -12.29 -1.28
C PRO A 104 -24.71 -13.32 -2.28
N VAL A 105 -23.48 -13.09 -2.74
CA VAL A 105 -22.75 -14.06 -3.56
C VAL A 105 -22.42 -15.31 -2.70
N PRO A 106 -22.70 -16.54 -3.17
CA PRO A 106 -22.51 -17.74 -2.36
C PRO A 106 -21.02 -18.08 -2.16
N LYS A 107 -20.69 -18.60 -0.97
CA LYS A 107 -19.35 -19.12 -0.65
C LYS A 107 -19.08 -20.41 -1.44
N ALA A 108 -18.20 -20.35 -2.43
CA ALA A 108 -17.62 -21.55 -3.04
C ALA A 108 -16.44 -22.06 -2.19
N SER A 109 -16.61 -23.20 -1.53
CA SER A 109 -15.53 -23.86 -0.79
C SER A 109 -14.81 -24.89 -1.67
N SER A 110 -13.56 -24.61 -2.06
CA SER A 110 -12.68 -25.57 -2.75
C SER A 110 -11.40 -25.81 -1.94
N LYS A 111 -11.36 -26.97 -1.26
CA LYS A 111 -10.19 -27.45 -0.52
C LYS A 111 -9.22 -28.13 -1.49
N ALA A 112 -8.18 -27.42 -1.91
CA ALA A 112 -7.08 -27.97 -2.72
C ALA A 112 -5.76 -27.85 -1.95
N ALA A 113 -5.04 -28.96 -1.78
CA ALA A 113 -3.75 -28.97 -1.09
C ALA A 113 -2.63 -28.54 -2.04
N ALA A 114 -1.83 -27.55 -1.65
CA ALA A 114 -0.69 -27.08 -2.44
C ALA A 114 0.56 -27.94 -2.18
N THR A 115 0.68 -29.07 -2.88
CA THR A 115 1.96 -29.79 -2.96
C THR A 115 2.94 -28.98 -3.83
N ALA A 116 3.99 -28.46 -3.22
CA ALA A 116 5.07 -27.79 -3.96
C ALA A 116 5.91 -28.82 -4.72
N ALA A 117 6.12 -28.59 -6.01
CA ALA A 117 7.06 -29.34 -6.84
C ALA A 117 8.02 -28.35 -7.50
N ALA A 118 9.32 -28.48 -7.21
CA ALA A 118 10.36 -27.69 -7.86
C ALA A 118 10.69 -28.32 -9.22
N ALA A 119 10.61 -27.53 -10.30
CA ALA A 119 10.92 -27.98 -11.65
C ALA A 119 12.36 -27.61 -12.03
N THR A 120 13.30 -28.52 -11.79
CA THR A 120 14.69 -28.38 -12.26
C THR A 120 14.76 -28.71 -13.76
N SER A 121 14.88 -27.70 -14.61
CA SER A 121 14.95 -27.89 -16.06
C SER A 121 16.40 -28.01 -16.57
N THR A 122 16.87 -29.23 -16.80
CA THR A 122 18.10 -29.48 -17.58
C THR A 122 17.87 -29.17 -19.05
N ALA A 123 18.54 -28.15 -19.58
CA ALA A 123 18.40 -27.76 -20.98
C ALA A 123 19.32 -28.57 -21.91
N THR A 124 18.73 -29.34 -22.83
CA THR A 124 19.43 -29.84 -24.02
C THR A 124 19.37 -28.79 -25.12
N ALA A 125 20.53 -28.43 -25.68
CA ALA A 125 20.61 -27.37 -26.68
C ALA A 125 20.28 -27.88 -28.10
N ALA A 126 19.36 -27.20 -28.78
CA ALA A 126 19.20 -27.23 -30.22
C ALA A 126 19.17 -25.77 -30.70
N GLY A 127 20.13 -25.39 -31.55
CA GLY A 127 20.40 -23.98 -31.85
C GLY A 127 19.50 -23.38 -32.92
N VAL A 128 18.91 -22.22 -32.63
CA VAL A 128 18.44 -21.25 -33.63
C VAL A 128 18.98 -19.88 -33.21
N THR A 129 19.81 -19.27 -34.05
CA THR A 129 20.45 -17.98 -33.79
C THR A 129 19.48 -16.83 -34.05
N ALA A 130 18.61 -16.55 -33.08
CA ALA A 130 17.83 -15.31 -33.05
C ALA A 130 18.74 -14.13 -32.68
N ALA A 131 18.84 -13.12 -33.55
CA ALA A 131 19.62 -11.92 -33.27
C ALA A 131 18.99 -11.10 -32.12
N ALA A 132 19.83 -10.54 -31.25
CA ALA A 132 19.41 -9.88 -30.02
C ALA A 132 18.84 -8.46 -30.25
N SER A 133 17.65 -8.39 -30.83
CA SER A 133 16.83 -7.16 -30.83
C SER A 133 16.05 -7.06 -29.51
N GLY A 134 16.20 -5.95 -28.79
CA GLY A 134 15.39 -5.66 -27.60
C GLY A 134 13.91 -5.42 -27.96
N PRO A 135 12.97 -5.50 -26.99
CA PRO A 135 11.52 -5.46 -27.26
C PRO A 135 11.13 -4.26 -28.13
N GLN A 136 10.75 -4.52 -29.39
CA GLN A 136 10.18 -3.53 -30.29
C GLN A 136 8.67 -3.74 -30.34
N PRO A 137 7.85 -2.67 -30.29
CA PRO A 137 6.42 -2.78 -30.53
C PRO A 137 6.16 -3.26 -31.96
N VAL A 138 5.22 -4.19 -32.14
CA VAL A 138 4.81 -4.60 -33.49
C VAL A 138 4.06 -3.45 -34.17
N PRO A 139 4.44 -3.00 -35.38
CA PRO A 139 3.77 -1.88 -36.04
C PRO A 139 2.34 -2.23 -36.45
N GLY A 140 1.36 -1.43 -36.02
CA GLY A 140 -0.04 -1.61 -36.41
C GLY A 140 -1.05 -1.08 -35.37
N ASN A 141 -2.29 -1.53 -35.52
CA ASN A 141 -3.30 -1.50 -34.46
C ASN A 141 -3.44 -2.90 -33.86
N TYR A 142 -3.84 -3.00 -32.59
CA TYR A 142 -3.86 -4.30 -31.90
C TYR A 142 -4.87 -5.29 -32.49
N ALA A 143 -5.93 -4.86 -33.16
CA ALA A 143 -6.94 -5.78 -33.71
C ALA A 143 -6.41 -6.71 -34.80
N GLU A 144 -5.26 -6.40 -35.42
CA GLU A 144 -4.63 -7.26 -36.42
C GLU A 144 -3.79 -8.38 -35.80
N HIS A 145 -3.30 -8.22 -34.56
CA HIS A 145 -2.38 -9.14 -33.90
C HIS A 145 -3.06 -10.48 -33.56
N LEU A 146 -2.37 -11.60 -33.80
CA LEU A 146 -2.89 -12.95 -33.51
C LEU A 146 -3.14 -13.17 -32.01
N GLU A 147 -2.25 -12.70 -31.14
CA GLU A 147 -2.44 -12.82 -29.68
C GLU A 147 -3.62 -11.98 -29.15
N VAL A 148 -3.95 -10.87 -29.81
CA VAL A 148 -5.11 -10.04 -29.45
C VAL A 148 -6.39 -10.73 -29.93
N LYS A 149 -6.41 -11.31 -31.14
CA LYS A 149 -7.53 -12.14 -31.63
C LYS A 149 -7.79 -13.35 -30.73
N ALA A 150 -6.74 -13.98 -30.20
CA ALA A 150 -6.85 -15.04 -29.20
C ALA A 150 -7.43 -14.52 -27.87
N PHE A 151 -6.91 -13.40 -27.34
CA PHE A 151 -7.42 -12.76 -26.13
C PHE A 151 -8.89 -12.31 -26.25
N VAL A 152 -9.29 -11.76 -27.39
CA VAL A 152 -10.70 -11.39 -27.65
C VAL A 152 -11.61 -12.62 -27.71
N SER A 153 -11.11 -13.74 -28.25
CA SER A 153 -11.83 -15.02 -28.24
C SER A 153 -12.02 -15.54 -26.82
N GLU A 154 -10.96 -15.50 -26.00
CA GLU A 154 -11.00 -15.84 -24.58
C GLU A 154 -11.98 -14.95 -23.79
N MET A 155 -11.97 -13.62 -24.02
CA MET A 155 -12.90 -12.69 -23.36
C MET A 155 -14.35 -12.92 -23.79
N ALA A 156 -14.61 -13.34 -25.03
CA ALA A 156 -15.94 -13.72 -25.48
C ALA A 156 -16.41 -15.04 -24.84
N GLU A 157 -15.55 -16.06 -24.80
CA GLU A 157 -15.86 -17.40 -24.30
C GLU A 157 -16.00 -17.45 -22.77
N ARG A 158 -15.07 -16.83 -22.03
CA ARG A 158 -15.06 -16.85 -20.55
C ARG A 158 -16.01 -15.82 -19.93
N HIS A 159 -16.23 -14.69 -20.61
CA HIS A 159 -16.89 -13.51 -20.00
C HIS A 159 -18.05 -12.93 -20.82
N GLY A 160 -18.37 -13.47 -21.99
CA GLY A 160 -19.52 -13.03 -22.79
C GLY A 160 -19.38 -11.63 -23.40
N PHE A 161 -18.17 -11.21 -23.77
CA PHE A 161 -17.97 -9.99 -24.58
C PHE A 161 -18.29 -10.25 -26.06
N ASP A 162 -18.80 -9.24 -26.75
CA ASP A 162 -18.92 -9.29 -28.22
C ASP A 162 -17.53 -9.17 -28.87
N ARG A 163 -17.21 -10.12 -29.78
CA ARG A 163 -15.90 -10.18 -30.44
C ARG A 163 -15.66 -9.01 -31.39
N ASN A 164 -16.69 -8.54 -32.09
CA ASN A 164 -16.57 -7.48 -33.07
C ASN A 164 -16.38 -6.12 -32.39
N ALA A 165 -17.11 -5.87 -31.29
CA ALA A 165 -16.95 -4.69 -30.46
C ALA A 165 -15.56 -4.63 -29.80
N LEU A 166 -15.04 -5.76 -29.29
CA LEU A 166 -13.67 -5.80 -28.76
C LEU A 166 -12.61 -5.63 -29.85
N LEU A 167 -12.77 -6.20 -31.05
CA LEU A 167 -11.85 -5.94 -32.17
C LEU A 167 -11.91 -4.47 -32.61
N ALA A 168 -13.10 -3.86 -32.70
CA ALA A 168 -13.26 -2.44 -33.01
C ALA A 168 -12.66 -1.52 -31.92
N LEU A 169 -12.65 -1.96 -30.66
CA LEU A 169 -11.93 -1.29 -29.58
C LEU A 169 -10.41 -1.40 -29.76
N PHE A 170 -9.88 -2.61 -29.94
CA PHE A 170 -8.43 -2.82 -30.15
C PHE A 170 -7.90 -2.21 -31.45
N ALA A 171 -8.75 -1.96 -32.45
CA ALA A 171 -8.39 -1.25 -33.67
C ALA A 171 -8.06 0.24 -33.42
N GLN A 172 -8.53 0.81 -32.29
CA GLN A 172 -8.24 2.18 -31.86
C GLN A 172 -7.03 2.27 -30.91
N VAL A 173 -6.42 1.13 -30.57
CA VAL A 173 -5.30 1.05 -29.63
C VAL A 173 -4.03 0.63 -30.38
N SER A 174 -2.98 1.45 -30.24
CA SER A 174 -1.65 1.21 -30.81
C SER A 174 -0.57 1.17 -29.72
N PRO A 175 0.56 0.47 -29.92
CA PRO A 175 1.61 0.34 -28.91
C PRO A 175 2.19 1.66 -28.41
N ASN A 176 2.55 1.70 -27.12
CA ASN A 176 3.13 2.87 -26.47
C ASN A 176 4.61 2.65 -26.13
N ALA A 177 5.52 3.11 -27.01
CA ALA A 177 6.97 2.95 -26.81
C ALA A 177 7.48 3.54 -25.47
N ARG A 178 6.85 4.61 -24.96
CA ARG A 178 7.19 5.19 -23.65
C ARG A 178 6.82 4.26 -22.49
N THR A 179 5.77 3.47 -22.62
CA THR A 179 5.41 2.43 -21.64
C THR A 179 6.47 1.33 -21.57
N LEU A 180 6.95 0.84 -22.72
CA LEU A 180 8.05 -0.15 -22.77
C LEU A 180 9.35 0.42 -22.18
N ALA A 181 9.70 1.66 -22.54
CA ALA A 181 10.88 2.35 -22.02
C ALA A 181 10.84 2.61 -20.49
N LEU A 182 9.65 2.77 -19.89
CA LEU A 182 9.48 2.91 -18.44
C LEU A 182 9.42 1.58 -17.68
N MET A 183 9.18 0.46 -18.38
CA MET A 183 9.21 -0.89 -17.81
C MET A 183 10.60 -1.55 -17.92
N THR A 184 11.43 -1.06 -18.83
CA THR A 184 12.80 -1.55 -19.06
C THR A 184 13.79 -0.78 -18.18
N PRO A 185 14.78 -1.44 -17.54
CA PRO A 185 15.86 -0.72 -16.86
C PRO A 185 16.58 0.25 -17.81
N PRO A 186 17.11 1.38 -17.33
CA PRO A 186 17.87 2.29 -18.19
C PRO A 186 19.09 1.55 -18.78
N PRO A 187 19.43 1.79 -20.06
CA PRO A 187 20.62 1.20 -20.65
C PRO A 187 21.89 1.67 -19.93
N PRO A 188 22.99 0.90 -19.99
CA PRO A 188 24.29 1.38 -19.52
C PRO A 188 24.65 2.68 -20.25
N PRO A 189 25.37 3.61 -19.60
CA PRO A 189 25.74 4.88 -20.22
C PRO A 189 26.62 4.64 -21.45
N PRO A 190 26.51 5.48 -22.49
CA PRO A 190 27.34 5.34 -23.69
C PRO A 190 28.82 5.50 -23.34
N PRO A 191 29.73 4.84 -24.09
CA PRO A 191 31.16 5.06 -23.92
C PRO A 191 31.50 6.54 -24.16
N VAL A 192 32.29 7.11 -23.25
CA VAL A 192 32.72 8.51 -23.37
C VAL A 192 33.57 8.64 -24.64
N PRO A 193 33.29 9.61 -25.54
CA PRO A 193 34.14 9.87 -26.69
C PRO A 193 35.57 10.19 -26.23
N ALA A 194 36.56 9.49 -26.80
CA ALA A 194 37.95 9.84 -26.56
C ALA A 194 38.21 11.29 -27.05
N PRO A 195 39.01 12.09 -26.32
CA PRO A 195 39.38 13.42 -26.80
C PRO A 195 40.15 13.29 -28.11
N ALA A 196 39.81 14.13 -29.10
CA ALA A 196 40.57 14.21 -30.34
C ALA A 196 41.96 14.80 -30.05
N GLY A 197 42.99 13.97 -30.19
CA GLY A 197 44.40 14.30 -29.97
C GLY A 197 45.28 13.40 -30.83
N ASP A 198 46.48 13.89 -31.16
CA ASP A 198 47.24 13.44 -32.33
C ASP A 198 47.77 11.99 -32.27
N ALA A 199 48.08 11.47 -33.46
CA ALA A 199 48.38 10.06 -33.67
C ALA A 199 49.71 9.60 -33.04
N THR A 200 49.68 8.47 -32.32
CA THR A 200 50.83 7.64 -31.96
C THR A 200 50.36 6.18 -31.87
N PRO A 201 51.08 5.18 -32.42
CA PRO A 201 50.53 3.83 -32.60
C PRO A 201 50.62 2.92 -31.37
N ALA A 202 49.65 2.00 -31.30
CA ALA A 202 49.74 0.69 -30.61
C ALA A 202 50.11 0.68 -29.11
N GLY A 203 49.24 1.27 -28.27
CA GLY A 203 49.15 0.93 -26.84
C GLY A 203 47.79 0.28 -26.53
N THR A 204 47.77 -0.79 -25.73
CA THR A 204 46.52 -1.47 -25.34
C THR A 204 45.64 -0.52 -24.52
N ALA A 205 44.51 -0.09 -25.10
CA ALA A 205 43.64 0.89 -24.46
C ALA A 205 43.07 0.36 -23.12
N PRO A 206 43.13 1.14 -22.03
CA PRO A 206 42.54 0.73 -20.77
C PRO A 206 41.02 0.67 -20.91
N THR A 207 40.47 -0.55 -20.86
CA THR A 207 39.03 -0.80 -20.80
C THR A 207 38.49 -0.37 -19.44
N THR A 208 38.20 0.92 -19.29
CA THR A 208 37.49 1.46 -18.12
C THR A 208 36.18 0.67 -17.95
N PRO A 209 35.98 -0.06 -16.85
CA PRO A 209 34.77 -0.85 -16.67
C PRO A 209 33.54 0.06 -16.64
N PRO A 210 32.35 -0.43 -17.04
CA PRO A 210 31.12 0.33 -16.92
C PRO A 210 30.93 0.77 -15.46
N PRO A 211 30.42 1.99 -15.20
CA PRO A 211 30.28 2.50 -13.84
C PRO A 211 29.44 1.55 -13.00
N ALA A 212 29.95 1.20 -11.82
CA ALA A 212 29.35 0.19 -10.96
C ALA A 212 27.86 0.48 -10.71
N PRO A 213 26.98 -0.54 -10.69
CA PRO A 213 25.56 -0.34 -10.45
C PRO A 213 25.35 0.37 -9.12
N LYS A 214 24.59 1.47 -9.11
CA LYS A 214 24.30 2.22 -7.90
C LYS A 214 23.63 1.30 -6.88
N LEU A 215 24.33 1.07 -5.76
CA LEU A 215 23.82 0.31 -4.63
C LEU A 215 22.50 0.94 -4.13
N PRO A 216 21.52 0.14 -3.68
CA PRO A 216 20.32 0.67 -3.03
C PRO A 216 20.70 1.56 -1.85
N ASP A 217 20.10 2.75 -1.80
CA ASP A 217 20.36 3.74 -0.75
C ASP A 217 19.04 4.21 -0.14
N TRP A 218 18.79 3.79 1.09
CA TRP A 218 17.60 4.11 1.85
C TRP A 218 17.46 5.63 2.09
N PRO A 219 18.48 6.38 2.56
CA PRO A 219 18.44 7.84 2.66
C PRO A 219 17.96 8.55 1.39
N THR A 220 18.51 8.23 0.22
CA THR A 220 18.10 8.79 -1.07
C THR A 220 16.66 8.40 -1.43
N TYR A 221 16.24 7.16 -1.16
CA TYR A 221 14.85 6.75 -1.40
C TYR A 221 13.88 7.55 -0.51
N ARG A 222 14.15 7.54 0.80
CA ARG A 222 13.40 8.18 1.89
C ARG A 222 13.19 9.68 1.66
N ALA A 223 14.24 10.39 1.24
CA ALA A 223 14.22 11.83 0.97
C ALA A 223 13.29 12.25 -0.19
N ARG A 224 12.80 11.31 -1.01
CA ARG A 224 11.76 11.57 -2.04
C ARG A 224 10.35 11.55 -1.47
N PHE A 225 10.15 10.89 -0.32
CA PHE A 225 8.84 10.71 0.30
C PHE A 225 8.63 11.66 1.48
N LEU A 226 9.59 11.74 2.40
CA LEU A 226 9.49 12.62 3.57
C LEU A 226 9.92 14.05 3.22
N GLN A 227 9.02 14.76 2.54
CA GLN A 227 9.18 16.14 2.07
C GLN A 227 8.03 17.02 2.59
N PRO A 228 8.25 18.33 2.87
CA PRO A 228 7.21 19.23 3.36
C PRO A 228 5.93 19.19 2.52
N VAL A 229 6.04 19.29 1.18
CA VAL A 229 4.90 19.24 0.24
C VAL A 229 3.99 18.01 0.41
N ARG A 230 4.54 16.88 0.89
CA ARG A 230 3.76 15.66 1.18
C ARG A 230 3.26 15.62 2.62
N ILE A 231 4.05 16.06 3.60
CA ILE A 231 3.62 16.16 5.00
C ILE A 231 2.45 17.17 5.13
N ASP A 232 2.63 18.38 4.62
CA ASP A 232 1.65 19.46 4.70
C ASP A 232 0.41 19.15 3.83
N GLY A 233 0.62 18.49 2.68
CA GLY A 233 -0.45 17.96 1.85
C GLY A 233 -1.26 16.88 2.54
N GLY A 234 -0.62 15.98 3.30
CA GLY A 234 -1.27 14.90 4.02
C GLY A 234 -2.04 15.37 5.23
N LEU A 235 -1.54 16.38 5.97
CA LEU A 235 -2.27 16.99 7.07
C LEU A 235 -3.56 17.67 6.58
N LYS A 236 -3.47 18.40 5.46
CA LYS A 236 -4.65 18.98 4.81
C LYS A 236 -5.62 17.91 4.30
N PHE A 237 -5.13 16.85 3.67
CA PHE A 237 -5.98 15.74 3.21
C PHE A 237 -6.68 15.03 4.38
N TRP A 238 -5.98 14.86 5.51
CA TRP A 238 -6.54 14.29 6.73
C TRP A 238 -7.65 15.18 7.29
N GLU A 239 -7.40 16.48 7.47
CA GLU A 239 -8.39 17.46 7.92
C GLU A 239 -9.63 17.47 7.02
N GLN A 240 -9.44 17.49 5.70
CA GLN A 240 -10.55 17.52 4.72
C GLN A 240 -11.39 16.24 4.67
N HIS A 241 -10.85 15.10 5.11
CA HIS A 241 -11.51 13.79 5.02
C HIS A 241 -11.60 13.05 6.36
N ALA A 242 -11.52 13.77 7.49
CA ALA A 242 -11.37 13.20 8.83
C ALA A 242 -12.45 12.15 9.17
N GLY A 243 -13.73 12.43 8.88
CA GLY A 243 -14.82 11.49 9.14
C GLY A 243 -14.83 10.24 8.24
N ALA A 244 -14.24 10.31 7.05
CA ALA A 244 -14.04 9.12 6.20
C ALA A 244 -12.87 8.27 6.72
N LEU A 245 -11.77 8.91 7.11
CA LEU A 245 -10.61 8.25 7.71
C LEU A 245 -10.94 7.60 9.05
N GLU A 246 -11.74 8.27 9.89
CA GLU A 246 -12.23 7.71 11.15
C GLU A 246 -13.09 6.47 10.89
N ARG A 247 -14.10 6.54 10.00
CA ARG A 247 -14.94 5.39 9.66
C ARG A 247 -14.12 4.22 9.09
N ALA A 248 -13.15 4.49 8.22
CA ALA A 248 -12.24 3.46 7.71
C ALA A 248 -11.37 2.83 8.82
N THR A 249 -10.94 3.63 9.80
CA THR A 249 -10.22 3.15 11.00
C THR A 249 -11.13 2.29 11.89
N GLN A 250 -12.39 2.67 12.06
CA GLN A 250 -13.37 1.92 12.84
C GLN A 250 -13.76 0.59 12.17
N GLU A 251 -14.01 0.59 10.85
CA GLU A 251 -14.50 -0.58 10.09
C GLU A 251 -13.39 -1.59 9.76
N HIS A 252 -12.18 -1.12 9.46
CA HIS A 252 -11.09 -1.97 8.96
C HIS A 252 -9.90 -2.07 9.92
N GLY A 253 -9.87 -1.30 11.01
CA GLY A 253 -8.79 -1.33 12.01
C GLY A 253 -7.46 -0.74 11.53
N VAL A 254 -7.44 -0.07 10.38
CA VAL A 254 -6.27 0.57 9.78
C VAL A 254 -6.22 2.05 10.21
N PRO A 255 -5.19 2.52 10.93
CA PRO A 255 -5.09 3.90 11.37
C PRO A 255 -5.07 4.90 10.21
N ALA A 256 -5.71 6.05 10.42
CA ALA A 256 -5.83 7.14 9.44
C ALA A 256 -4.47 7.57 8.86
N GLU A 257 -3.44 7.67 9.68
CA GLU A 257 -2.06 8.01 9.28
C GLU A 257 -1.50 7.06 8.21
N ILE A 258 -1.85 5.77 8.24
CA ILE A 258 -1.39 4.76 7.27
C ILE A 258 -2.09 4.97 5.92
N ILE A 259 -3.41 5.21 5.96
CA ILE A 259 -4.23 5.48 4.77
C ILE A 259 -3.74 6.75 4.07
N VAL A 260 -3.54 7.83 4.84
CA VAL A 260 -3.02 9.11 4.35
C VAL A 260 -1.57 8.97 3.86
N ALA A 261 -0.73 8.19 4.52
CA ALA A 261 0.65 7.98 4.07
C ALA A 261 0.72 7.22 2.74
N ILE A 262 -0.07 6.16 2.54
CA ILE A 262 -0.15 5.43 1.26
C ILE A 262 -0.61 6.36 0.14
N ILE A 263 -1.73 7.07 0.31
CA ILE A 263 -2.26 8.01 -0.69
C ILE A 263 -1.26 9.14 -1.00
N GLY A 264 -0.49 9.57 -0.01
CA GLY A 264 0.60 10.53 -0.16
C GLY A 264 1.79 9.99 -0.96
N VAL A 265 2.19 8.75 -0.69
CA VAL A 265 3.30 8.06 -1.36
C VAL A 265 2.96 7.79 -2.83
N GLU A 266 1.77 7.25 -3.11
CA GLU A 266 1.33 6.88 -4.46
C GLU A 266 1.10 8.09 -5.37
N THR A 267 0.20 9.02 -4.98
CA THR A 267 -0.29 10.06 -5.90
C THR A 267 -0.09 11.49 -5.41
N LEU A 268 0.54 11.69 -4.24
CA LEU A 268 0.57 12.98 -3.56
C LEU A 268 -0.85 13.56 -3.42
N TYR A 269 -1.78 12.74 -2.89
CA TYR A 269 -3.17 13.14 -2.63
C TYR A 269 -3.92 13.50 -3.92
N GLY A 270 -3.94 12.57 -4.88
CA GLY A 270 -4.66 12.70 -6.15
C GLY A 270 -3.99 13.61 -7.20
N ARG A 271 -2.87 14.28 -6.87
CA ARG A 271 -2.19 15.19 -7.81
C ARG A 271 -1.50 14.48 -8.99
N ASN A 272 -1.07 13.24 -8.78
CA ASN A 272 -0.25 12.46 -9.71
C ASN A 272 -0.85 11.07 -10.04
N THR A 273 -2.15 10.98 -10.33
CA THR A 273 -2.89 9.75 -10.71
C THR A 273 -2.51 9.14 -12.08
N GLY A 274 -1.40 9.58 -12.67
CA GLY A 274 -0.96 9.18 -14.00
C GLY A 274 -1.68 9.91 -15.16
N LYS A 275 -1.26 9.61 -16.39
CA LYS A 275 -1.72 10.29 -17.63
C LYS A 275 -1.81 9.38 -18.85
N PHE A 276 -1.41 8.11 -18.74
CA PHE A 276 -1.44 7.13 -19.82
C PHE A 276 -2.88 6.61 -19.97
N PRO A 277 -3.43 6.44 -21.19
CA PRO A 277 -4.69 5.72 -21.38
C PRO A 277 -4.51 4.28 -20.90
N THR A 278 -5.33 3.83 -19.95
CA THR A 278 -5.06 2.58 -19.22
C THR A 278 -5.11 1.37 -20.15
N ILE A 279 -6.07 1.33 -21.09
CA ILE A 279 -6.13 0.28 -22.12
C ILE A 279 -4.86 0.22 -22.98
N GLN A 280 -4.27 1.36 -23.33
CA GLN A 280 -3.07 1.40 -24.16
C GLN A 280 -1.84 0.89 -23.39
N ALA A 281 -1.69 1.32 -22.13
CA ALA A 281 -0.61 0.88 -21.27
C ALA A 281 -0.68 -0.64 -21.02
N LEU A 282 -1.86 -1.16 -20.66
CA LEU A 282 -2.06 -2.58 -20.40
C LEU A 282 -1.91 -3.43 -21.67
N SER A 283 -2.42 -2.99 -22.82
CA SER A 283 -2.22 -3.71 -24.10
C SER A 283 -0.75 -3.80 -24.49
N THR A 284 -0.02 -2.68 -24.40
CA THR A 284 1.43 -2.65 -24.66
C THR A 284 2.19 -3.62 -23.77
N LEU A 285 1.81 -3.72 -22.50
CA LEU A 285 2.48 -4.62 -21.56
C LEU A 285 1.97 -6.07 -21.62
N ALA A 286 0.78 -6.32 -22.17
CA ALA A 286 0.18 -7.64 -22.35
C ALA A 286 0.61 -8.33 -23.66
N PHE A 287 1.06 -7.57 -24.66
CA PHE A 287 1.39 -8.09 -26.00
C PHE A 287 2.82 -7.75 -26.47
N ASP A 288 3.38 -6.58 -26.13
CA ASP A 288 4.73 -6.16 -26.57
C ASP A 288 5.81 -6.24 -25.45
N PHE A 289 5.46 -6.73 -24.25
CA PHE A 289 6.40 -6.90 -23.13
C PHE A 289 6.48 -8.36 -22.63
N PRO A 290 7.16 -9.27 -23.36
CA PRO A 290 7.23 -10.70 -23.03
C PRO A 290 7.58 -11.05 -21.56
N PRO A 291 8.52 -10.36 -20.86
CA PRO A 291 8.89 -10.73 -19.50
C PRO A 291 7.76 -10.70 -18.45
N ARG A 292 6.66 -9.98 -18.72
CA ARG A 292 5.46 -9.93 -17.84
C ARG A 292 4.12 -10.00 -18.60
N ALA A 293 4.12 -10.38 -19.88
CA ALA A 293 2.92 -10.40 -20.72
C ALA A 293 1.72 -11.14 -20.08
N ALA A 294 1.95 -12.34 -19.52
CA ALA A 294 0.93 -13.14 -18.85
C ALA A 294 0.36 -12.52 -17.55
N TYR A 295 1.05 -11.56 -16.93
CA TYR A 295 0.52 -10.77 -15.82
C TYR A 295 -0.36 -9.63 -16.34
N PHE A 296 0.16 -8.83 -17.28
CA PHE A 296 -0.57 -7.68 -17.80
C PHE A 296 -1.78 -8.06 -18.66
N ARG A 297 -1.79 -9.25 -19.29
CA ARG A 297 -2.97 -9.81 -19.96
C ARG A 297 -4.13 -10.08 -18.98
N LYS A 298 -3.83 -10.52 -17.76
CA LYS A 298 -4.83 -10.67 -16.70
C LYS A 298 -5.31 -9.31 -16.21
N GLU A 299 -4.42 -8.34 -16.03
CA GLU A 299 -4.83 -6.98 -15.64
C GLU A 299 -5.66 -6.28 -16.76
N LEU A 300 -5.43 -6.60 -18.03
CA LEU A 300 -6.26 -6.17 -19.16
C LEU A 300 -7.65 -6.85 -19.17
N GLU A 301 -7.72 -8.16 -18.89
CA GLU A 301 -8.98 -8.88 -18.62
C GLU A 301 -9.76 -8.20 -17.48
N GLN A 302 -9.10 -7.93 -16.36
CA GLN A 302 -9.72 -7.25 -15.20
C GLN A 302 -10.12 -5.81 -15.53
N PHE A 303 -9.37 -5.08 -16.35
CA PHE A 303 -9.71 -3.72 -16.78
C PHE A 303 -10.98 -3.68 -17.64
N LEU A 304 -11.09 -4.57 -18.64
CA LEU A 304 -12.27 -4.63 -19.50
C LEU A 304 -13.52 -5.05 -18.71
N LEU A 305 -13.39 -5.97 -17.76
CA LEU A 305 -14.45 -6.33 -16.81
C LEU A 305 -14.87 -5.13 -15.95
N TYR A 306 -13.92 -4.44 -15.33
CA TYR A 306 -14.17 -3.25 -14.49
C TYR A 306 -14.91 -2.15 -15.26
N CYS A 307 -14.50 -1.86 -16.50
CA CYS A 307 -15.17 -0.87 -17.35
C CYS A 307 -16.61 -1.29 -17.66
N ARG A 308 -16.84 -2.56 -18.03
CA ARG A 308 -18.18 -3.09 -18.29
C ARG A 308 -19.09 -3.05 -17.06
N GLU A 309 -18.54 -3.36 -15.88
CA GLU A 309 -19.27 -3.40 -14.61
C GLU A 309 -19.71 -2.00 -14.13
N ASN A 310 -18.94 -0.96 -14.46
CA ASN A 310 -19.22 0.43 -14.07
C ASN A 310 -19.83 1.29 -15.20
N GLY A 311 -20.06 0.71 -16.38
CA GLY A 311 -20.59 1.42 -17.55
C GLY A 311 -19.62 2.44 -18.16
N LEU A 312 -18.31 2.22 -18.02
CA LEU A 312 -17.25 3.11 -18.50
C LEU A 312 -16.83 2.76 -19.92
N ASP A 313 -16.56 3.77 -20.74
CA ASP A 313 -15.79 3.65 -21.98
C ASP A 313 -14.35 3.20 -21.65
N PRO A 314 -13.85 2.05 -22.14
CA PRO A 314 -12.48 1.60 -21.89
C PRO A 314 -11.37 2.55 -22.39
N MET A 315 -11.67 3.50 -23.29
CA MET A 315 -10.72 4.51 -23.77
C MET A 315 -10.57 5.72 -22.83
N ALA A 316 -11.51 5.93 -21.90
CA ALA A 316 -11.52 7.10 -21.02
C ALA A 316 -10.59 7.00 -19.79
N PRO A 317 -10.51 5.87 -19.05
CA PRO A 317 -9.66 5.74 -17.87
C PRO A 317 -8.18 6.01 -18.15
N ARG A 318 -7.57 6.77 -17.23
CA ARG A 318 -6.14 7.05 -17.23
C ARG A 318 -5.48 6.55 -15.96
N GLY A 319 -4.18 6.27 -16.07
CA GLY A 319 -3.38 5.74 -14.98
C GLY A 319 -1.88 5.90 -15.22
N SER A 320 -1.11 5.15 -14.43
CA SER A 320 0.34 5.03 -14.59
C SER A 320 0.70 4.30 -15.89
N TYR A 321 1.99 4.35 -16.26
CA TYR A 321 2.52 3.57 -17.38
C TYR A 321 2.35 2.05 -17.21
N ALA A 322 2.11 1.56 -15.98
CA ALA A 322 1.84 0.15 -15.69
C ALA A 322 0.33 -0.20 -15.71
N GLY A 323 -0.56 0.78 -15.93
CA GLY A 323 -2.02 0.58 -15.93
C GLY A 323 -2.70 0.66 -14.57
N ALA A 324 -2.01 1.11 -13.53
CA ALA A 324 -2.61 1.35 -12.21
C ALA A 324 -3.37 2.69 -12.19
N ILE A 325 -4.59 2.70 -11.63
CA ILE A 325 -5.58 3.79 -11.76
C ILE A 325 -5.77 4.53 -10.42
N GLY A 326 -6.00 5.85 -10.53
CA GLY A 326 -6.63 6.66 -9.48
C GLY A 326 -5.74 7.00 -8.29
N THR A 327 -6.33 7.69 -7.32
CA THR A 327 -5.71 8.16 -6.06
C THR A 327 -4.99 7.06 -5.27
N PRO A 328 -5.46 5.79 -5.21
CA PRO A 328 -4.73 4.71 -4.54
C PRO A 328 -3.76 3.94 -5.46
N GLN A 329 -3.64 4.29 -6.75
CA GLN A 329 -2.84 3.54 -7.74
C GLN A 329 -3.11 2.03 -7.75
N PHE A 330 -4.39 1.62 -7.71
CA PHE A 330 -4.75 0.21 -7.81
C PHE A 330 -4.60 -0.31 -9.25
N MET A 331 -3.97 -1.49 -9.39
CA MET A 331 -4.08 -2.32 -10.60
C MET A 331 -5.53 -2.81 -10.77
N PRO A 332 -6.05 -3.00 -12.00
CA PRO A 332 -7.45 -3.37 -12.23
C PRO A 332 -7.95 -4.60 -11.46
N GLY A 333 -7.13 -5.65 -11.31
CA GLY A 333 -7.46 -6.81 -10.49
C GLY A 333 -7.58 -6.49 -9.00
N SER A 334 -6.81 -5.52 -8.51
CA SER A 334 -6.95 -4.98 -7.15
C SER A 334 -8.21 -4.14 -6.99
N ILE A 335 -8.64 -3.39 -8.02
CA ILE A 335 -9.91 -2.66 -8.01
C ILE A 335 -11.07 -3.64 -7.83
N ARG A 336 -11.20 -4.62 -8.73
CA ARG A 336 -12.31 -5.60 -8.71
C ARG A 336 -12.33 -6.50 -7.47
N SER A 337 -11.23 -6.63 -6.74
CA SER A 337 -11.12 -7.46 -5.54
C SER A 337 -11.29 -6.66 -4.24
N TYR A 338 -10.65 -5.49 -4.15
CA TYR A 338 -10.38 -4.80 -2.88
C TYR A 338 -11.02 -3.43 -2.77
N ALA A 339 -11.35 -2.77 -3.88
CA ALA A 339 -12.03 -1.48 -3.83
C ALA A 339 -13.44 -1.61 -3.24
N THR A 340 -13.98 -0.49 -2.77
CA THR A 340 -15.35 -0.39 -2.25
C THR A 340 -15.93 0.98 -2.56
N ASP A 341 -17.23 1.00 -2.81
CA ASP A 341 -18.08 2.17 -2.59
C ASP A 341 -17.93 2.53 -1.10
N PHE A 342 -17.53 3.76 -0.80
CA PHE A 342 -17.31 4.20 0.56
C PHE A 342 -17.98 5.53 0.90
N ASP A 343 -18.39 6.35 -0.08
CA ASP A 343 -19.31 7.49 0.20
C ASP A 343 -20.80 7.12 0.10
N GLY A 344 -21.15 6.01 -0.56
CA GLY A 344 -22.49 5.44 -0.60
C GLY A 344 -23.32 5.83 -1.82
N ASP A 345 -22.72 6.33 -2.89
CA ASP A 345 -23.43 6.75 -4.11
C ASP A 345 -23.88 5.59 -5.02
N GLY A 346 -23.37 4.37 -4.78
CA GLY A 346 -23.63 3.17 -5.58
C GLY A 346 -22.57 2.86 -6.65
N ARG A 347 -21.43 3.55 -6.66
CA ARG A 347 -20.32 3.39 -7.62
C ARG A 347 -18.98 3.23 -6.88
N ILE A 348 -17.91 3.06 -7.66
CA ILE A 348 -16.54 3.04 -7.14
C ILE A 348 -15.69 3.97 -8.03
N ASP A 349 -15.43 5.20 -7.58
CA ASP A 349 -14.62 6.18 -8.29
C ASP A 349 -13.31 6.49 -7.55
N LEU A 350 -12.33 5.60 -7.73
CA LEU A 350 -10.97 5.78 -7.20
C LEU A 350 -10.21 6.97 -7.81
N VAL A 351 -10.75 7.65 -8.83
CA VAL A 351 -10.13 8.81 -9.49
C VAL A 351 -10.64 10.10 -8.84
N ASN A 352 -11.95 10.26 -8.69
CA ASN A 352 -12.59 11.51 -8.27
C ASN A 352 -13.20 11.46 -6.85
N SER A 353 -13.39 10.30 -6.23
CA SER A 353 -13.75 10.18 -4.81
C SER A 353 -12.52 9.84 -3.94
N PRO A 354 -12.02 10.82 -3.14
CA PRO A 354 -11.08 10.53 -2.07
C PRO A 354 -11.64 9.58 -1.02
N VAL A 355 -12.97 9.51 -0.86
CA VAL A 355 -13.64 8.70 0.16
C VAL A 355 -13.56 7.23 -0.21
N ASP A 356 -13.87 6.88 -1.48
CA ASP A 356 -13.66 5.53 -2.01
C ASP A 356 -12.19 5.12 -1.96
N ALA A 357 -11.26 6.03 -2.26
CA ALA A 357 -9.83 5.76 -2.14
C ALA A 357 -9.43 5.44 -0.69
N ILE A 358 -9.95 6.19 0.30
CA ILE A 358 -9.73 5.97 1.73
C ILE A 358 -10.25 4.59 2.16
N GLY A 359 -11.51 4.27 1.85
CA GLY A 359 -12.12 2.98 2.18
C GLY A 359 -11.39 1.82 1.50
N SER A 360 -11.08 1.96 0.22
CA SER A 360 -10.39 0.93 -0.59
C SER A 360 -8.98 0.61 -0.09
N VAL A 361 -8.20 1.63 0.31
CA VAL A 361 -6.85 1.42 0.90
C VAL A 361 -6.94 0.67 2.23
N ALA A 362 -7.87 1.08 3.10
CA ALA A 362 -8.05 0.44 4.39
C ALA A 362 -8.58 -1.00 4.26
N ARG A 363 -9.57 -1.23 3.39
CA ARG A 363 -10.11 -2.56 3.07
C ARG A 363 -9.05 -3.47 2.46
N PHE A 364 -8.19 -2.95 1.58
CA PHE A 364 -7.06 -3.68 1.02
C PHE A 364 -6.11 -4.17 2.11
N LEU A 365 -5.68 -3.29 3.04
CA LEU A 365 -4.75 -3.67 4.11
C LEU A 365 -5.37 -4.69 5.07
N ALA A 366 -6.63 -4.52 5.46
CA ALA A 366 -7.36 -5.48 6.29
C ALA A 366 -7.43 -6.88 5.64
N ILE A 367 -7.78 -6.96 4.36
CA ILE A 367 -7.80 -8.23 3.60
C ILE A 367 -6.39 -8.84 3.47
N HIS A 368 -5.35 -8.00 3.41
CA HIS A 368 -3.95 -8.42 3.35
C HIS A 368 -3.30 -8.73 4.71
N GLY A 369 -4.10 -8.88 5.76
CA GLY A 369 -3.66 -9.37 7.07
C GLY A 369 -3.24 -8.28 8.05
N TRP A 370 -3.67 -7.04 7.86
CA TRP A 370 -3.51 -5.99 8.86
C TRP A 370 -4.23 -6.36 10.17
N GLN A 371 -3.53 -6.19 11.28
CA GLN A 371 -3.97 -6.48 12.64
C GLN A 371 -4.15 -5.16 13.39
N LYS A 372 -5.38 -4.87 13.81
CA LYS A 372 -5.70 -3.69 14.61
C LYS A 372 -4.88 -3.68 15.91
N ASP A 373 -4.47 -2.49 16.35
CA ASP A 373 -3.78 -2.22 17.62
C ASP A 373 -2.44 -2.99 17.79
N ARG A 374 -1.78 -3.38 16.68
CA ARG A 374 -0.44 -3.98 16.63
C ARG A 374 0.59 -3.04 15.97
N ASP A 375 1.81 -3.05 16.50
CA ASP A 375 2.91 -2.23 15.99
C ASP A 375 3.34 -2.65 14.57
N LEU A 376 3.96 -1.73 13.83
CA LEU A 376 4.53 -1.98 12.50
C LEU A 376 5.88 -2.70 12.57
N TYR A 377 6.78 -2.19 13.41
CA TYR A 377 8.14 -2.71 13.54
C TYR A 377 8.72 -2.39 14.92
N TYR A 378 9.84 -3.04 15.24
CA TYR A 378 10.67 -2.74 16.41
C TYR A 378 12.11 -2.40 15.97
N PRO A 379 12.78 -1.46 16.65
CA PRO A 379 14.17 -1.12 16.36
C PRO A 379 15.10 -2.30 16.67
N VAL A 380 16.15 -2.48 15.89
CA VAL A 380 17.14 -3.56 16.07
C VAL A 380 18.29 -3.13 16.97
N THR A 381 18.83 -4.09 17.72
CA THR A 381 20.18 -4.06 18.28
C THR A 381 20.91 -5.33 17.85
N LEU A 382 22.04 -5.16 17.16
CA LEU A 382 22.92 -6.24 16.72
C LEU A 382 24.03 -6.48 17.76
N ALA A 383 24.36 -7.73 18.01
CA ALA A 383 25.62 -8.12 18.64
C ALA A 383 26.80 -8.00 17.65
N GLU A 384 28.03 -7.93 18.16
CA GLU A 384 29.25 -7.87 17.33
C GLU A 384 29.41 -9.08 16.39
N ASN A 385 28.85 -10.22 16.78
CA ASN A 385 28.87 -11.49 16.04
C ASN A 385 27.53 -11.81 15.32
N ALA A 386 26.69 -10.80 15.06
CA ALA A 386 25.38 -11.02 14.45
C ALA A 386 25.48 -11.45 12.97
N ASP A 387 24.69 -12.46 12.58
CA ASP A 387 24.51 -12.89 11.19
C ASP A 387 23.07 -12.61 10.71
N PRO A 388 22.79 -11.42 10.15
CA PRO A 388 21.49 -11.15 9.53
C PRO A 388 21.29 -11.90 8.21
N ALA A 389 22.35 -12.35 7.51
CA ALA A 389 22.25 -12.83 6.13
C ALA A 389 21.44 -14.13 6.02
N SER A 390 21.63 -15.06 6.96
CA SER A 390 20.85 -16.31 7.03
C SER A 390 19.35 -16.07 7.26
N LEU A 391 18.97 -15.02 7.98
CA LEU A 391 17.57 -14.66 8.20
C LEU A 391 16.96 -13.89 7.02
N LEU A 392 17.71 -12.96 6.39
CA LEU A 392 17.26 -12.25 5.18
C LEU A 392 17.01 -13.21 4.02
N ALA A 393 17.81 -14.27 3.89
CA ALA A 393 17.68 -15.28 2.84
C ALA A 393 16.32 -16.02 2.85
N ARG A 394 15.59 -15.99 3.97
CA ARG A 394 14.21 -16.55 4.07
C ARG A 394 13.16 -15.67 3.38
N GLY A 395 13.51 -14.44 3.03
CA GLY A 395 12.66 -13.52 2.28
C GLY A 395 11.61 -12.80 3.13
N PRO A 396 10.69 -12.07 2.48
CA PRO A 396 9.97 -10.95 3.11
C PRO A 396 8.74 -11.35 3.93
N LYS A 397 8.56 -12.60 4.33
CA LYS A 397 7.38 -13.01 5.11
C LYS A 397 7.67 -13.01 6.62
N PRO A 398 6.70 -12.63 7.47
CA PRO A 398 6.76 -12.88 8.90
C PRO A 398 6.70 -14.39 9.20
N GLU A 399 7.87 -15.01 9.35
CA GLU A 399 8.05 -16.43 9.67
C GLU A 399 9.16 -16.65 10.74
N LEU A 400 9.74 -15.58 11.30
CA LEU A 400 10.81 -15.63 12.31
C LEU A 400 10.23 -15.59 13.74
N SER A 401 10.82 -16.38 14.63
CA SER A 401 10.62 -16.29 16.08
C SER A 401 11.66 -15.39 16.76
N ILE A 402 11.37 -14.96 17.99
CA ILE A 402 12.32 -14.24 18.86
C ILE A 402 13.56 -15.08 19.17
N ALA A 403 13.44 -16.41 19.18
CA ALA A 403 14.55 -17.33 19.40
C ALA A 403 15.54 -17.34 18.22
N GLU A 404 15.03 -17.38 16.98
CA GLU A 404 15.87 -17.35 15.77
C GLU A 404 16.55 -15.99 15.60
N LEU A 405 15.84 -14.88 15.85
CA LEU A 405 16.44 -13.55 15.89
C LEU A 405 17.60 -13.49 16.89
N ARG A 406 17.39 -13.97 18.12
CA ARG A 406 18.45 -14.00 19.15
C ARG A 406 19.62 -14.89 18.78
N ALA A 407 19.37 -16.04 18.16
CA ALA A 407 20.41 -16.97 17.69
C ALA A 407 21.30 -16.32 16.60
N ALA A 408 20.71 -15.48 15.75
CA ALA A 408 21.42 -14.66 14.77
C ALA A 408 22.10 -13.40 15.35
N GLY A 409 22.14 -13.24 16.68
CA GLY A 409 22.69 -12.04 17.34
C GLY A 409 21.81 -10.79 17.22
N ILE A 410 20.53 -10.93 16.86
CA ILE A 410 19.58 -9.84 16.63
C ILE A 410 18.61 -9.73 17.81
N SER A 411 18.42 -8.51 18.31
CA SER A 411 17.53 -8.21 19.43
C SER A 411 16.83 -6.87 19.22
N SER A 412 16.03 -6.45 20.21
CA SER A 412 15.43 -5.11 20.26
C SER A 412 15.54 -4.55 21.68
N PRO A 413 15.72 -3.22 21.87
CA PRO A 413 15.58 -2.59 23.18
C PRO A 413 14.12 -2.52 23.66
N LEU A 414 13.14 -2.92 22.82
CA LEU A 414 11.73 -3.03 23.18
C LEU A 414 11.33 -4.51 23.32
N SER A 415 10.30 -4.77 24.14
CA SER A 415 9.73 -6.10 24.31
C SER A 415 9.04 -6.58 23.02
N LEU A 416 9.67 -7.53 22.32
CA LEU A 416 9.09 -8.15 21.14
C LEU A 416 7.85 -9.01 21.51
N PRO A 417 6.77 -8.98 20.71
CA PRO A 417 5.56 -9.76 20.96
C PRO A 417 5.80 -11.23 20.64
N ALA A 418 5.57 -12.11 21.62
CA ALA A 418 5.83 -13.55 21.51
C ALA A 418 4.67 -14.35 20.86
N ASP A 419 3.53 -13.69 20.59
CA ASP A 419 2.30 -14.30 20.09
C ASP A 419 2.09 -14.14 18.56
N GLN A 420 3.07 -13.56 17.86
CA GLN A 420 3.04 -13.33 16.42
C GLN A 420 4.42 -13.60 15.78
N PRO A 421 4.47 -14.08 14.54
CA PRO A 421 5.74 -14.20 13.81
C PRO A 421 6.24 -12.81 13.37
N LEU A 422 7.55 -12.72 13.21
CA LEU A 422 8.29 -11.50 12.90
C LEU A 422 9.07 -11.67 11.58
N MET A 423 9.56 -10.57 11.01
CA MET A 423 10.44 -10.57 9.84
C MET A 423 11.64 -9.65 10.09
N LEU A 424 12.79 -9.98 9.50
CA LEU A 424 13.93 -9.07 9.44
C LEU A 424 13.82 -8.23 8.17
N VAL A 425 14.02 -6.92 8.30
CA VAL A 425 13.96 -5.94 7.21
C VAL A 425 15.32 -5.28 7.10
N ASP A 426 15.96 -5.37 5.94
CA ASP A 426 17.17 -4.63 5.60
C ASP A 426 16.85 -3.32 4.85
N LEU A 427 17.65 -2.30 5.14
CA LEU A 427 17.63 -1.00 4.47
C LEU A 427 19.07 -0.60 4.13
N PRO A 428 19.64 -1.07 3.00
CA PRO A 428 20.98 -0.68 2.57
C PRO A 428 21.15 0.83 2.40
N ASN A 429 22.27 1.33 2.90
CA ASN A 429 22.62 2.75 2.98
C ASN A 429 23.73 3.10 1.96
N GLY A 430 23.58 2.61 0.73
CA GLY A 430 24.58 2.74 -0.34
C GLY A 430 25.84 1.96 0.00
N ALA A 431 26.96 2.66 0.20
CA ALA A 431 28.24 2.08 0.61
C ALA A 431 28.39 1.93 2.14
N ASN A 432 27.44 2.46 2.94
CA ASN A 432 27.46 2.35 4.39
C ASN A 432 26.73 1.06 4.85
N PRO A 433 27.00 0.57 6.07
CA PRO A 433 26.28 -0.56 6.63
C PRO A 433 24.75 -0.38 6.57
N PRO A 434 23.98 -1.43 6.22
CA PRO A 434 22.52 -1.37 6.18
C PRO A 434 21.92 -1.09 7.57
N SER A 435 20.83 -0.31 7.59
CA SER A 435 19.97 -0.22 8.77
C SER A 435 19.04 -1.43 8.81
N TYR A 436 18.62 -1.85 10.00
CA TYR A 436 17.73 -2.99 10.20
C TYR A 436 16.53 -2.66 11.10
N VAL A 437 15.38 -3.25 10.80
CA VAL A 437 14.22 -3.28 11.71
C VAL A 437 13.60 -4.68 11.77
N ILE A 438 12.93 -4.99 12.88
CA ILE A 438 12.14 -6.21 13.05
C ILE A 438 10.69 -5.87 12.70
N GLY A 439 10.25 -6.24 11.50
CA GLY A 439 8.90 -5.99 11.02
C GLY A 439 7.87 -6.99 11.58
N THR A 440 6.60 -6.58 11.58
CA THR A 440 5.45 -7.42 11.98
C THR A 440 4.56 -7.78 10.77
N GLY A 441 3.45 -8.47 11.04
CA GLY A 441 2.37 -8.66 10.06
C GLY A 441 1.83 -7.34 9.46
N ASN A 442 1.87 -6.23 10.19
CA ASN A 442 1.40 -4.94 9.69
C ASN A 442 2.39 -4.31 8.70
N PHE A 443 3.69 -4.39 8.96
CA PHE A 443 4.70 -4.00 7.95
C PHE A 443 4.59 -4.88 6.71
N TYR A 444 4.40 -6.20 6.90
CA TYR A 444 4.15 -7.10 5.78
C TYR A 444 2.90 -6.74 4.97
N ALA A 445 1.79 -6.36 5.61
CA ALA A 445 0.57 -5.90 4.95
C ALA A 445 0.85 -4.68 4.04
N ILE A 446 1.70 -3.74 4.46
CA ILE A 446 2.13 -2.63 3.58
C ILE A 446 2.98 -3.15 2.40
N THR A 447 3.87 -4.14 2.60
CA THR A 447 4.59 -4.77 1.48
C THR A 447 3.69 -5.54 0.50
N ARG A 448 2.42 -5.79 0.84
CA ARG A 448 1.43 -6.35 -0.11
C ARG A 448 0.95 -5.32 -1.12
N TYR A 449 0.96 -4.04 -0.74
CA TYR A 449 0.61 -2.92 -1.60
C TYR A 449 1.70 -2.71 -2.67
N ASN A 450 2.95 -2.66 -2.25
CA ASN A 450 4.13 -2.65 -3.13
C ASN A 450 5.25 -3.48 -2.48
N ARG A 451 5.81 -4.43 -3.24
CA ARG A 451 6.71 -5.49 -2.73
C ARG A 451 8.15 -4.99 -2.53
N SER A 452 8.31 -3.96 -1.70
CA SER A 452 9.59 -3.33 -1.37
C SER A 452 9.62 -2.88 0.09
N PHE A 453 10.70 -3.22 0.80
CA PHE A 453 10.94 -2.72 2.17
C PHE A 453 11.11 -1.20 2.22
N PHE A 454 11.74 -0.61 1.20
CA PHE A 454 11.93 0.84 1.11
C PHE A 454 10.59 1.56 0.96
N TYR A 455 9.65 0.97 0.21
CA TYR A 455 8.28 1.48 0.13
C TYR A 455 7.58 1.40 1.50
N ALA A 456 7.59 0.22 2.13
CA ALA A 456 6.88 0.00 3.39
C ALA A 456 7.44 0.88 4.53
N MET A 457 8.76 1.09 4.58
CA MET A 457 9.38 2.01 5.53
C MET A 457 9.05 3.47 5.20
N ALA A 458 9.00 3.87 3.91
CA ALA A 458 8.66 5.24 3.52
C ALA A 458 7.19 5.60 3.83
N VAL A 459 6.26 4.64 3.69
CA VAL A 459 4.88 4.77 4.17
C VAL A 459 4.86 4.86 5.70
N THR A 460 5.58 3.97 6.39
CA THR A 460 5.63 3.91 7.87
C THR A 460 6.11 5.23 8.47
N GLU A 461 7.29 5.72 8.10
CA GLU A 461 7.83 6.95 8.69
C GLU A 461 7.04 8.20 8.27
N LEU A 462 6.42 8.21 7.09
CA LEU A 462 5.50 9.29 6.70
C LEU A 462 4.25 9.28 7.59
N ALA A 463 3.68 8.12 7.88
CA ALA A 463 2.56 7.96 8.80
C ALA A 463 2.93 8.43 10.22
N GLU A 464 4.12 8.06 10.73
CA GLU A 464 4.62 8.53 12.02
C GLU A 464 4.75 10.06 12.09
N VAL A 465 5.28 10.70 11.03
CA VAL A 465 5.39 12.16 10.97
C VAL A 465 4.01 12.82 10.88
N LEU A 466 3.09 12.28 10.09
CA LEU A 466 1.71 12.76 9.97
C LEU A 466 0.96 12.64 11.32
N HIS A 467 1.06 11.50 11.99
CA HIS A 467 0.49 11.29 13.33
C HIS A 467 1.03 12.31 14.33
N GLN A 468 2.36 12.45 14.42
CA GLN A 468 3.00 13.35 15.38
C GLN A 468 2.65 14.83 15.13
N ARG A 469 2.55 15.22 13.86
CA ARG A 469 2.05 16.52 13.42
C ARG A 469 0.59 16.75 13.82
N HIS A 470 -0.30 15.83 13.46
CA HIS A 470 -1.74 15.92 13.71
C HIS A 470 -2.05 15.95 15.23
N ALA A 471 -1.31 15.17 16.01
CA ALA A 471 -1.39 15.17 17.48
C ALA A 471 -0.69 16.37 18.16
N GLY A 472 -0.13 17.33 17.40
CA GLY A 472 0.57 18.50 17.93
C GLY A 472 1.90 18.21 18.64
N THR A 473 2.39 16.96 18.62
CA THR A 473 3.62 16.53 19.32
C THR A 473 4.91 16.84 18.56
N LEU A 474 4.80 17.33 17.33
CA LEU A 474 5.92 17.78 16.49
C LEU A 474 5.61 19.13 15.82
N GLY A 475 6.11 20.22 16.43
CA GLY A 475 5.93 21.60 15.94
C GLY A 475 6.56 21.87 14.57
N ALA A 476 6.12 22.96 13.92
CA ALA A 476 6.44 23.35 12.53
C ALA A 476 7.96 23.24 12.18
N PRO A 477 8.32 22.94 10.91
CA PRO A 477 9.54 22.22 10.59
C PRO A 477 10.84 22.98 10.87
N GLN A 478 11.52 22.59 11.95
CA GLN A 478 12.97 22.37 11.89
C GLN A 478 13.19 20.87 11.70
N LEU A 479 13.71 20.48 10.53
CA LEU A 479 13.68 19.09 10.06
C LEU A 479 14.87 18.26 10.58
N GLU A 480 15.14 18.36 11.89
CA GLU A 480 16.07 17.47 12.59
C GLU A 480 15.43 16.09 12.74
N LEU A 481 15.69 15.26 11.72
CA LEU A 481 15.34 13.85 11.71
C LEU A 481 16.10 13.14 12.85
N PRO A 482 15.49 12.14 13.53
CA PRO A 482 16.16 11.45 14.61
C PRO A 482 17.40 10.71 14.09
N ASN A 483 18.59 11.20 14.44
CA ASN A 483 19.84 10.50 14.19
C ASN A 483 19.78 9.10 14.82
N GLN A 484 19.88 8.06 13.99
CA GLN A 484 20.13 6.71 14.48
C GLN A 484 21.50 6.68 15.17
N PRO A 485 21.69 5.87 16.23
CA PRO A 485 22.94 5.82 16.97
C PRO A 485 24.08 5.31 16.07
N THR A 486 25.03 6.19 15.76
CA THR A 486 26.33 5.77 15.23
C THR A 486 27.07 4.96 16.29
N LEU A 487 27.71 3.87 15.87
CA LEU A 487 28.69 3.19 16.72
C LEU A 487 29.78 4.19 17.13
N PRO A 488 30.26 4.16 18.39
CA PRO A 488 31.29 5.08 18.84
C PRO A 488 32.57 4.83 18.03
N GLN A 489 32.93 5.78 17.16
CA GLN A 489 34.18 5.68 16.42
C GLN A 489 35.34 5.73 17.41
N LYS A 490 36.14 4.67 17.43
CA LYS A 490 37.37 4.60 18.20
C LYS A 490 38.27 5.78 17.78
N PRO A 491 38.77 6.61 18.70
CA PRO A 491 39.69 7.67 18.34
C PRO A 491 40.94 7.05 17.68
N PRO A 492 41.57 7.73 16.70
CA PRO A 492 42.83 7.27 16.15
C PRO A 492 43.87 7.14 17.27
N SER A 493 44.65 6.05 17.24
CA SER A 493 45.85 5.93 18.06
C SER A 493 46.84 7.07 17.71
N PRO A 494 47.66 7.51 18.69
CA PRO A 494 48.63 8.59 18.48
C PRO A 494 49.76 8.21 17.50
#